data_AF-D8R8T4-F1
#
_entry.id   AF-D8R8T4-F1
#
_cell.length_a   1.000
_cell.length_b   1.000
_cell.length_c   1.000
_cell.angle_alpha   90.00
_cell.angle_beta   90.00
_cell.angle_gamma   90.00
#
_symmetry.space_group_name_H-M   'P 1'
#
loop_
_entity.id
_entity.type
_entity.pdbx_description
1 polymer ?
#
loop_
_entity_poly.entity_id
_entity_poly.type
_entity_poly.pdbx_seq_one_letter_code
_entity_poly.pdbx_strand_id
1 'polypeptide(L)'
;MVQALRSKLAASSLITSEVPYPPSVSTDYESPVASGGGDYVTTISLGTPAKVFSVIADTGSDLIWIQCKPCQACFNQKDPIFDPEGSSSYTTMSCGDTLCDSLPRKSCSPDCDYSYGYGDGSGTRGTLSSETVTLTSTQGEKLAAKNIAFGCGHLNRGSFNDASGLVGLGRGNLSFVSQLGDLFGHKFSYCLVPWRDAPSKTSPMFFGDESSSHSSGKKLHYAFTPMIHNPAMESFYYVKLKDISIAGRALRIPAGSFDIKPDGSGGMIFDSGTTLTLLPDAPYQIVLRALRSKISFPKIDGSSAGLDLCYDVSGSKASYKMKIPAMVFHFEGADYQLPVENYFIAANDAGTIVCLAMVSSNMDIGIYGNMMQQNFRVMYDIGSSKIGWAPSQCDSSQ
;
A
#
# COMPACT_ATOMS: atom_id res chain seq x y z
N MET A 1 -26.89 12.58 54.49
CA MET A 1 -27.51 11.27 54.20
C MET A 1 -26.56 10.55 53.26
N VAL A 2 -25.55 9.83 53.77
CA VAL A 2 -25.59 8.38 54.10
C VAL A 2 -25.95 7.60 52.81
N GLN A 3 -25.10 6.79 52.19
CA GLN A 3 -24.37 5.65 52.76
C GLN A 3 -23.32 5.11 51.79
N ALA A 4 -22.21 4.61 52.34
CA ALA A 4 -21.16 3.83 51.68
C ALA A 4 -21.60 2.38 51.40
N LEU A 5 -20.83 1.64 50.59
CA LEU A 5 -20.29 0.32 50.94
C LEU A 5 -19.36 -0.26 49.85
N ARG A 6 -18.14 -0.62 50.26
CA ARG A 6 -17.26 -1.61 49.60
C ARG A 6 -17.47 -2.97 50.29
N SER A 7 -17.49 -4.08 49.55
CA SER A 7 -16.96 -5.37 50.03
C SER A 7 -16.86 -6.43 48.92
N LYS A 8 -15.77 -7.19 48.97
CA LYS A 8 -15.36 -8.34 48.13
C LYS A 8 -16.23 -9.58 48.36
N LEU A 9 -16.26 -10.50 47.38
CA LEU A 9 -16.23 -11.98 47.49
C LEU A 9 -16.09 -12.54 46.05
N ALA A 10 -14.92 -13.08 45.68
CA ALA A 10 -14.60 -14.52 45.63
C ALA A 10 -15.33 -15.26 44.50
N ALA A 11 -14.69 -15.34 43.32
CA ALA A 11 -15.10 -16.23 42.24
C ALA A 11 -14.44 -17.60 42.44
N SER A 12 -15.29 -18.63 42.49
CA SER A 12 -14.92 -20.05 42.54
C SER A 12 -14.19 -20.45 41.25
N SER A 13 -13.02 -21.08 41.38
CA SER A 13 -12.32 -21.69 40.26
C SER A 13 -13.09 -22.94 39.79
N LEU A 14 -13.62 -22.90 38.58
CA LEU A 14 -13.92 -24.11 37.83
C LEU A 14 -12.79 -24.30 36.82
N ILE A 15 -12.04 -25.38 37.04
CA ILE A 15 -11.01 -25.89 36.13
C ILE A 15 -11.75 -26.39 34.88
N THR A 16 -11.77 -25.58 33.83
CA THR A 16 -12.03 -26.09 32.49
C THR A 16 -10.69 -26.56 31.93
N SER A 17 -10.57 -27.86 31.72
CA SER A 17 -9.46 -28.46 30.98
C SER A 17 -9.34 -27.79 29.62
N GLU A 18 -8.29 -27.00 29.42
CA GLU A 18 -7.87 -26.56 28.09
C GLU A 18 -7.50 -27.80 27.29
N VAL A 19 -8.31 -28.10 26.27
CA VAL A 19 -7.87 -28.95 25.18
C VAL A 19 -6.76 -28.18 24.47
N PRO A 20 -5.53 -28.70 24.37
CA PRO A 20 -4.48 -28.00 23.66
C PRO A 20 -4.90 -27.87 22.20
N TYR A 21 -5.17 -26.65 21.75
CA TYR A 21 -5.29 -26.37 20.33
C TYR A 21 -3.98 -26.79 19.67
N PRO A 22 -4.01 -27.60 18.60
CA PRO A 22 -2.81 -27.86 17.82
C PRO A 22 -2.27 -26.50 17.32
N PRO A 23 -0.95 -26.33 17.17
CA PRO A 23 -0.39 -25.12 16.59
C PRO A 23 -1.05 -24.92 15.23
N SER A 24 -1.78 -23.83 15.06
CA SER A 24 -2.36 -23.47 13.76
C SER A 24 -1.20 -23.34 12.79
N VAL A 25 -1.09 -24.29 11.86
CA VAL A 25 -0.31 -24.06 10.65
C VAL A 25 -1.08 -22.97 9.91
N SER A 26 -0.68 -21.71 10.10
CA SER A 26 -1.15 -20.60 9.28
C SER A 26 -0.76 -20.94 7.85
N THR A 27 -1.75 -21.27 7.01
CA THR A 27 -1.48 -21.41 5.57
C THR A 27 -1.30 -20.00 5.04
N ASP A 28 -0.07 -19.68 4.67
CA ASP A 28 0.25 -18.37 4.12
C ASP A 28 0.10 -18.41 2.61
N TYR A 29 -0.36 -17.30 2.04
CA TYR A 29 -0.60 -17.15 0.61
C TYR A 29 0.38 -16.17 0.00
N GLU A 30 0.68 -16.36 -1.28
CA GLU A 30 1.60 -15.48 -2.00
C GLU A 30 1.09 -15.07 -3.38
N SER A 31 1.56 -13.90 -3.81
CA SER A 31 1.40 -13.42 -5.17
C SER A 31 2.66 -12.64 -5.55
N PRO A 32 3.16 -12.74 -6.80
CA PRO A 32 4.28 -11.91 -7.22
C PRO A 32 3.89 -10.44 -7.20
N VAL A 33 4.84 -9.57 -6.90
CA VAL A 33 4.74 -8.12 -7.08
C VAL A 33 5.91 -7.64 -7.94
N ALA A 34 5.62 -6.80 -8.93
CA ALA A 34 6.56 -6.27 -9.89
C ALA A 34 6.40 -4.76 -10.04
N SER A 35 7.43 -4.07 -10.53
CA SER A 35 7.29 -2.67 -10.94
C SER A 35 6.41 -2.56 -12.19
N GLY A 36 5.46 -1.63 -12.16
CA GLY A 36 4.58 -1.26 -13.26
C GLY A 36 4.80 0.17 -13.74
N GLY A 37 6.00 0.74 -13.65
CA GLY A 37 6.26 2.09 -14.17
C GLY A 37 5.74 3.25 -13.30
N GLY A 38 5.72 3.05 -11.98
CA GLY A 38 5.29 4.04 -10.97
C GLY A 38 4.38 3.41 -9.92
N ASP A 39 3.63 2.40 -10.35
CA ASP A 39 2.83 1.52 -9.50
C ASP A 39 3.52 0.18 -9.29
N TYR A 40 2.98 -0.62 -8.37
CA TYR A 40 3.38 -2.00 -8.19
C TYR A 40 2.22 -2.93 -8.53
N VAL A 41 2.49 -3.86 -9.42
CA VAL A 41 1.49 -4.77 -9.99
C VAL A 41 1.67 -6.14 -9.39
N THR A 42 0.57 -6.71 -8.90
CA THR A 42 0.46 -8.10 -8.46
C THR A 42 -0.54 -8.86 -9.33
N THR A 43 -0.83 -10.11 -8.97
CA THR A 43 -1.83 -10.92 -9.67
C THR A 43 -2.97 -11.33 -8.75
N ILE A 44 -4.19 -11.36 -9.31
CA ILE A 44 -5.37 -11.97 -8.70
C ILE A 44 -5.94 -13.02 -9.63
N SER A 45 -6.35 -14.16 -9.09
CA SER A 45 -7.06 -15.20 -9.86
C SER A 45 -8.55 -15.12 -9.57
N LEU A 46 -9.37 -14.86 -10.59
CA LEU A 46 -10.79 -14.59 -10.46
C LEU A 46 -11.63 -15.50 -11.38
N GLY A 47 -12.79 -15.96 -10.89
CA GLY A 47 -13.79 -16.68 -11.69
C GLY A 47 -13.79 -18.20 -11.55
N THR A 48 -14.81 -18.83 -12.13
CA THR A 48 -14.90 -20.29 -12.30
C THR A 48 -15.23 -20.64 -13.76
N PRO A 49 -14.24 -21.07 -14.57
CA PRO A 49 -12.86 -21.38 -14.21
C PRO A 49 -12.01 -20.13 -13.89
N ALA A 50 -11.02 -20.29 -13.00
CA ALA A 50 -10.14 -19.21 -12.56
C ALA A 50 -9.27 -18.68 -13.69
N LYS A 51 -9.22 -17.36 -13.84
CA LYS A 51 -8.37 -16.61 -14.77
C LYS A 51 -7.50 -15.64 -13.99
N VAL A 52 -6.25 -15.45 -14.44
CA VAL A 52 -5.29 -14.57 -13.78
C VAL A 52 -5.36 -13.18 -14.40
N PHE A 53 -5.39 -12.15 -13.54
CA PHE A 53 -5.37 -10.74 -13.93
C PHE A 53 -4.25 -10.02 -13.19
N SER A 54 -3.49 -9.23 -13.92
CA SER A 54 -2.49 -8.29 -13.40
C SER A 54 -3.23 -7.08 -12.84
N VAL A 55 -2.97 -6.70 -11.59
CA VAL A 55 -3.71 -5.65 -10.86
C VAL A 55 -2.75 -4.83 -10.01
N ILE A 56 -3.01 -3.53 -9.85
CA ILE A 56 -2.21 -2.68 -8.97
C ILE A 56 -2.47 -3.07 -7.51
N ALA A 57 -1.41 -3.15 -6.70
CA ALA A 57 -1.48 -3.38 -5.26
C ALA A 57 -1.47 -2.04 -4.51
N ASP A 58 -2.61 -1.65 -3.93
CA ASP A 58 -2.81 -0.30 -3.41
C ASP A 58 -3.32 -0.29 -1.97
N THR A 59 -2.47 0.11 -1.04
CA THR A 59 -2.82 0.30 0.38
C THR A 59 -3.60 1.57 0.68
N GLY A 60 -3.74 2.45 -0.31
CA GLY A 60 -4.46 3.72 -0.25
C GLY A 60 -5.93 3.62 -0.67
N SER A 61 -6.45 2.43 -0.98
CA SER A 61 -7.87 2.26 -1.29
C SER A 61 -8.43 0.90 -0.90
N ASP A 62 -9.76 0.80 -0.89
CA ASP A 62 -10.44 -0.41 -0.45
C ASP A 62 -10.95 -1.26 -1.61
N LEU A 63 -11.44 -0.68 -2.71
CA LEU A 63 -12.17 -1.48 -3.70
C LEU A 63 -11.22 -2.40 -4.49
N ILE A 64 -11.46 -3.72 -4.45
CA ILE A 64 -10.97 -4.66 -5.46
C ILE A 64 -11.81 -4.44 -6.72
N TRP A 65 -11.21 -4.17 -7.88
CA TRP A 65 -11.97 -4.08 -9.13
C TRP A 65 -11.11 -4.40 -10.35
N ILE A 66 -11.77 -4.84 -11.42
CA ILE A 66 -11.17 -5.05 -12.74
C ILE A 66 -12.11 -4.60 -13.85
N GLN A 67 -11.60 -4.41 -15.06
CA GLN A 67 -12.44 -4.08 -16.21
C GLN A 67 -13.28 -5.30 -16.64
N CYS A 68 -14.58 -5.07 -16.85
CA CYS A 68 -15.56 -6.08 -17.21
C CYS A 68 -16.24 -5.80 -18.55
N LYS A 69 -16.67 -6.86 -19.23
CA LYS A 69 -17.61 -6.76 -20.35
C LYS A 69 -19.04 -6.52 -19.84
N PRO A 70 -19.86 -5.74 -20.57
CA PRO A 70 -19.45 -4.86 -21.66
C PRO A 70 -18.61 -3.70 -21.13
N CYS A 71 -17.46 -3.46 -21.73
CA CYS A 71 -16.67 -2.28 -21.43
C CYS A 71 -17.16 -1.14 -22.33
N GLN A 72 -17.73 -0.10 -21.72
CA GLN A 72 -18.29 1.04 -22.45
C GLN A 72 -17.22 2.09 -22.78
N ALA A 73 -16.33 2.36 -21.82
CA ALA A 73 -15.21 3.28 -21.98
C ALA A 73 -14.09 2.88 -21.02
N CYS A 74 -13.06 2.21 -21.52
CA CYS A 74 -11.97 1.66 -20.71
C CYS A 74 -10.62 2.00 -21.31
N PHE A 75 -9.58 1.92 -20.48
CA PHE A 75 -8.21 1.95 -20.95
C PHE A 75 -7.78 0.58 -21.51
N ASN A 76 -6.69 0.59 -22.26
CA ASN A 76 -6.04 -0.64 -22.73
C ASN A 76 -5.37 -1.36 -21.56
N GLN A 77 -5.50 -2.68 -21.53
CA GLN A 77 -4.88 -3.54 -20.53
C GLN A 77 -4.22 -4.73 -21.24
N LYS A 78 -3.26 -5.36 -20.56
CA LYS A 78 -2.52 -6.52 -21.07
C LYS A 78 -3.39 -7.78 -21.11
N ASP A 79 -4.11 -8.04 -20.03
CA ASP A 79 -4.92 -9.26 -19.89
C ASP A 79 -6.30 -9.07 -20.56
N PRO A 80 -6.99 -10.13 -20.98
CA PRO A 80 -8.33 -10.01 -21.54
C PRO A 80 -9.32 -9.37 -20.56
N ILE A 81 -10.26 -8.57 -21.05
CA ILE A 81 -11.34 -8.00 -20.21
C ILE A 81 -12.17 -9.14 -19.61
N PHE A 82 -12.42 -9.07 -18.30
CA PHE A 82 -13.20 -10.10 -17.61
C PHE A 82 -14.61 -10.19 -18.19
N ASP A 83 -15.07 -11.41 -18.40
CA ASP A 83 -16.37 -11.69 -19.01
C ASP A 83 -17.27 -12.33 -17.96
N PRO A 84 -18.22 -11.58 -17.36
CA PRO A 84 -19.10 -12.11 -16.33
C PRO A 84 -19.88 -13.35 -16.76
N GLU A 85 -20.32 -13.41 -18.02
CA GLU A 85 -21.05 -14.57 -18.56
C GLU A 85 -20.16 -15.83 -18.68
N GLY A 86 -18.84 -15.63 -18.71
CA GLY A 86 -17.85 -16.69 -18.79
C GLY A 86 -17.48 -17.32 -17.46
N SER A 87 -18.10 -16.90 -16.34
CA SER A 87 -17.83 -17.41 -15.00
C SER A 87 -19.11 -17.93 -14.34
N SER A 88 -19.09 -19.19 -13.92
CA SER A 88 -20.24 -19.83 -13.25
C SER A 88 -20.46 -19.39 -11.80
N SER A 89 -19.52 -18.64 -11.22
CA SER A 89 -19.58 -18.13 -9.84
C SER A 89 -19.75 -16.62 -9.74
N TYR A 90 -19.92 -15.93 -10.87
CA TYR A 90 -20.23 -14.50 -10.90
C TYR A 90 -21.66 -14.26 -10.41
N THR A 91 -21.86 -13.26 -9.54
CA THR A 91 -23.20 -12.83 -9.11
C THR A 91 -23.20 -11.33 -8.84
N THR A 92 -24.18 -10.58 -9.35
CA THR A 92 -24.32 -9.15 -9.05
C THR A 92 -24.76 -8.95 -7.59
N MET A 93 -24.24 -7.91 -6.93
CA MET A 93 -24.69 -7.56 -5.59
C MET A 93 -25.90 -6.64 -5.67
N SER A 94 -26.85 -6.88 -4.77
CA SER A 94 -28.03 -6.07 -4.61
C SER A 94 -27.74 -4.85 -3.74
N CYS A 95 -28.63 -3.86 -3.80
CA CYS A 95 -28.52 -2.72 -2.89
C CYS A 95 -28.81 -2.98 -1.42
N GLY A 96 -29.35 -4.16 -1.09
CA GLY A 96 -29.54 -4.58 0.31
C GLY A 96 -28.28 -5.15 0.94
N ASP A 97 -27.23 -5.42 0.15
CA ASP A 97 -26.00 -6.00 0.66
C ASP A 97 -25.17 -4.98 1.43
N THR A 98 -24.68 -5.35 2.62
CA THR A 98 -23.95 -4.43 3.51
C THR A 98 -22.66 -3.90 2.91
N LEU A 99 -22.01 -4.66 2.01
CA LEU A 99 -20.83 -4.20 1.29
C LEU A 99 -21.16 -3.09 0.27
N CYS A 100 -22.39 -3.05 -0.24
CA CYS A 100 -22.85 -1.93 -1.06
C CYS A 100 -22.86 -0.61 -0.27
N ASP A 101 -23.17 -0.64 1.03
CA ASP A 101 -23.10 0.54 1.92
C ASP A 101 -21.67 1.04 2.17
N SER A 102 -20.66 0.22 1.88
CA SER A 102 -19.26 0.58 2.07
C SER A 102 -18.66 1.36 0.88
N LEU A 103 -19.43 1.56 -0.20
CA LEU A 103 -19.00 2.34 -1.36
C LEU A 103 -19.11 3.85 -1.07
N PRO A 104 -18.09 4.65 -1.44
CA PRO A 104 -18.13 6.11 -1.23
C PRO A 104 -19.21 6.80 -2.06
N ARG A 105 -19.52 6.26 -3.25
CA ARG A 105 -20.64 6.71 -4.09
C ARG A 105 -21.28 5.50 -4.76
N LYS A 106 -22.60 5.37 -4.56
CA LYS A 106 -23.41 4.29 -5.11
C LYS A 106 -24.71 4.79 -5.71
N SER A 107 -25.24 4.00 -6.64
CA SER A 107 -26.57 4.14 -7.23
C SER A 107 -27.27 2.79 -7.20
N CYS A 108 -28.57 2.78 -6.96
CA CYS A 108 -29.31 1.56 -6.67
C CYS A 108 -30.50 1.37 -7.61
N SER A 109 -30.46 0.35 -8.48
CA SER A 109 -31.61 -0.05 -9.30
C SER A 109 -31.38 -1.33 -10.15
N PRO A 110 -31.88 -2.52 -9.77
CA PRO A 110 -31.93 -3.09 -8.41
C PRO A 110 -30.53 -3.49 -7.89
N ASP A 111 -29.55 -3.55 -8.79
CA ASP A 111 -28.15 -3.84 -8.50
C ASP A 111 -27.45 -2.63 -7.86
N CYS A 112 -26.32 -2.91 -7.20
CA CYS A 112 -25.48 -1.91 -6.56
C CYS A 112 -24.43 -1.36 -7.54
N ASP A 113 -24.77 -0.28 -8.24
CA ASP A 113 -23.81 0.42 -9.09
C ASP A 113 -22.94 1.37 -8.27
N TYR A 114 -21.69 1.54 -8.69
CA TYR A 114 -20.71 2.35 -7.99
C TYR A 114 -20.00 3.36 -8.89
N SER A 115 -19.50 4.42 -8.26
CA SER A 115 -18.48 5.30 -8.82
C SER A 115 -17.36 5.48 -7.81
N TYR A 116 -16.16 5.05 -8.17
CA TYR A 116 -14.97 5.12 -7.33
C TYR A 116 -13.92 6.01 -7.99
N GLY A 117 -13.29 6.91 -7.23
CA GLY A 117 -12.31 7.86 -7.76
C GLY A 117 -11.07 7.89 -6.88
N TYR A 118 -9.93 8.19 -7.50
CA TYR A 118 -8.61 8.19 -6.89
C TYR A 118 -8.01 9.61 -6.84
N GLY A 119 -6.98 9.79 -6.01
CA GLY A 119 -6.34 11.09 -5.76
C GLY A 119 -5.63 11.69 -6.99
N ASP A 120 -5.23 10.85 -7.94
CA ASP A 120 -4.64 11.24 -9.23
C ASP A 120 -5.70 11.67 -10.27
N GLY A 121 -6.99 11.59 -9.92
CA GLY A 121 -8.11 11.89 -10.79
C GLY A 121 -8.58 10.72 -11.67
N SER A 122 -7.94 9.55 -11.56
CA SER A 122 -8.43 8.31 -12.17
C SER A 122 -9.69 7.80 -11.46
N GLY A 123 -10.38 6.84 -12.08
CA GLY A 123 -11.56 6.25 -11.48
C GLY A 123 -12.22 5.16 -12.31
N THR A 124 -13.12 4.46 -11.64
CA THR A 124 -13.89 3.35 -12.20
C THR A 124 -15.38 3.50 -11.84
N ARG A 125 -16.25 3.07 -12.75
CA ARG A 125 -17.68 2.93 -12.52
C ARG A 125 -18.16 1.61 -13.08
N GLY A 126 -19.07 0.99 -12.37
CA GLY A 126 -19.70 -0.25 -12.81
C GLY A 126 -20.60 -0.81 -11.74
N THR A 127 -20.74 -2.12 -11.71
CA THR A 127 -21.62 -2.82 -10.76
C THR A 127 -20.78 -3.54 -9.73
N LEU A 128 -21.14 -3.42 -8.45
CA LEU A 128 -20.55 -4.21 -7.38
C LEU A 128 -21.09 -5.64 -7.52
N SER A 129 -20.18 -6.59 -7.57
CA SER A 129 -20.48 -7.99 -7.80
C SER A 129 -19.68 -8.86 -6.84
N SER A 130 -20.05 -10.13 -6.76
CA SER A 130 -19.31 -11.13 -6.01
C SER A 130 -18.78 -12.20 -6.96
N GLU A 131 -17.62 -12.75 -6.61
CA GLU A 131 -16.95 -13.76 -7.41
C GLU A 131 -16.02 -14.63 -6.55
N THR A 132 -15.53 -15.72 -7.12
CA THR A 132 -14.53 -16.59 -6.50
C THR A 132 -13.13 -16.07 -6.80
N VAL A 133 -12.36 -15.81 -5.73
CA VAL A 133 -10.92 -15.53 -5.79
C VAL A 133 -10.15 -16.81 -5.46
N THR A 134 -9.17 -17.16 -6.28
CA THR A 134 -8.28 -18.31 -6.01
C THR A 134 -6.95 -17.81 -5.45
N LEU A 135 -6.65 -18.18 -4.21
CA LEU A 135 -5.38 -17.94 -3.55
C LEU A 135 -4.43 -19.12 -3.78
N THR A 136 -3.13 -18.85 -3.85
CA THR A 136 -2.09 -19.87 -3.92
C THR A 136 -1.25 -19.80 -2.66
N SER A 137 -1.15 -20.90 -1.91
CA SER A 137 -0.32 -20.98 -0.71
C SER A 137 1.16 -20.98 -1.07
N THR A 138 2.03 -20.71 -0.09
CA THR A 138 3.49 -20.83 -0.26
C THR A 138 3.95 -22.27 -0.52
N GLN A 139 3.07 -23.26 -0.33
CA GLN A 139 3.29 -24.67 -0.70
C GLN A 139 2.71 -25.02 -2.09
N GLY A 140 2.15 -24.05 -2.81
CA GLY A 140 1.54 -24.22 -4.13
C GLY A 140 0.11 -24.77 -4.11
N GLU A 141 -0.51 -24.88 -2.94
CA GLU A 141 -1.90 -25.34 -2.81
C GLU A 141 -2.87 -24.21 -3.18
N LYS A 142 -3.98 -24.55 -3.85
CA LYS A 142 -4.96 -23.55 -4.28
C LYS A 142 -6.19 -23.57 -3.38
N LEU A 143 -6.59 -22.39 -2.89
CA LEU A 143 -7.84 -22.19 -2.15
C LEU A 143 -8.77 -21.29 -2.96
N ALA A 144 -9.97 -21.79 -3.27
CA ALA A 144 -11.05 -21.01 -3.87
C ALA A 144 -11.90 -20.34 -2.78
N ALA A 145 -11.66 -19.05 -2.52
CA ALA A 145 -12.46 -18.22 -1.64
C ALA A 145 -13.65 -17.65 -2.41
N LYS A 146 -14.87 -17.99 -1.98
CA LYS A 146 -16.12 -17.64 -2.68
C LYS A 146 -16.71 -16.34 -2.14
N ASN A 147 -17.60 -15.74 -2.94
CA ASN A 147 -18.40 -14.57 -2.57
C ASN A 147 -17.57 -13.34 -2.19
N ILE A 148 -16.42 -13.16 -2.84
CA ILE A 148 -15.57 -11.98 -2.63
C ILE A 148 -16.15 -10.84 -3.46
N ALA A 149 -16.51 -9.75 -2.79
CA ALA A 149 -17.01 -8.56 -3.43
C ALA A 149 -15.90 -7.86 -4.21
N PHE A 150 -16.20 -7.48 -5.44
CA PHE A 150 -15.32 -6.72 -6.31
C PHE A 150 -16.15 -5.83 -7.24
N GLY A 151 -15.56 -4.74 -7.70
CA GLY A 151 -16.14 -3.87 -8.70
C GLY A 151 -15.95 -4.45 -10.10
N CYS A 152 -17.05 -4.69 -10.80
CA CYS A 152 -17.04 -5.04 -12.21
C CYS A 152 -17.09 -3.73 -13.03
N GLY A 153 -15.92 -3.21 -13.42
CA GLY A 153 -15.78 -1.86 -13.98
C GLY A 153 -16.12 -1.78 -15.47
N HIS A 154 -17.10 -0.96 -15.84
CA HIS A 154 -17.57 -0.77 -17.21
C HIS A 154 -17.16 0.58 -17.82
N LEU A 155 -16.89 1.59 -16.97
CA LEU A 155 -16.34 2.88 -17.37
C LEU A 155 -15.12 3.21 -16.51
N ASN A 156 -13.92 3.08 -17.08
CA ASN A 156 -12.66 3.21 -16.38
C ASN A 156 -11.79 4.28 -17.08
N ARG A 157 -11.32 5.26 -16.32
CA ARG A 157 -10.54 6.39 -16.85
C ARG A 157 -9.28 6.58 -15.99
N GLY A 158 -8.18 6.90 -16.65
CA GLY A 158 -6.87 7.06 -16.01
C GLY A 158 -5.81 6.21 -16.71
N SER A 159 -4.60 6.21 -16.15
CA SER A 159 -3.51 5.35 -16.57
C SER A 159 -3.29 4.29 -15.50
N PHE A 160 -3.35 3.02 -15.86
CA PHE A 160 -3.19 1.89 -14.93
C PHE A 160 -2.04 0.96 -15.37
N ASN A 161 -1.11 1.48 -16.19
CA ASN A 161 0.12 0.78 -16.58
C ASN A 161 -0.10 -0.66 -17.07
N ASP A 162 -1.06 -0.82 -17.99
CA ASP A 162 -1.51 -2.09 -18.57
C ASP A 162 -2.13 -3.11 -17.60
N ALA A 163 -2.30 -2.77 -16.31
CA ALA A 163 -3.03 -3.59 -15.35
C ALA A 163 -4.52 -3.66 -15.71
N SER A 164 -5.18 -4.73 -15.27
CA SER A 164 -6.63 -4.96 -15.47
C SER A 164 -7.52 -4.15 -14.52
N GLY A 165 -6.92 -3.48 -13.55
CA GLY A 165 -7.60 -2.84 -12.43
C GLY A 165 -6.69 -2.82 -11.20
N LEU A 166 -7.29 -2.92 -10.02
CA LEU A 166 -6.62 -2.71 -8.74
C LEU A 166 -7.16 -3.62 -7.64
N VAL A 167 -6.29 -4.02 -6.73
CA VAL A 167 -6.62 -4.69 -5.47
C VAL A 167 -6.39 -3.69 -4.34
N GLY A 168 -7.50 -3.24 -3.74
CA GLY A 168 -7.47 -2.41 -2.56
C GLY A 168 -7.00 -3.21 -1.34
N LEU A 169 -5.96 -2.71 -0.70
CA LEU A 169 -5.31 -3.25 0.50
C LEU A 169 -5.52 -2.33 1.71
N GLY A 170 -6.40 -1.33 1.62
CA GLY A 170 -6.84 -0.47 2.71
C GLY A 170 -7.59 -1.24 3.80
N ARG A 171 -8.08 -0.51 4.81
CA ARG A 171 -8.72 -1.10 6.01
C ARG A 171 -10.25 -1.09 5.97
N GLY A 172 -10.86 -0.63 4.87
CA GLY A 172 -12.30 -0.63 4.69
C GLY A 172 -12.84 -2.01 4.29
N ASN A 173 -14.15 -2.20 4.44
CA ASN A 173 -14.80 -3.51 4.27
C ASN A 173 -14.70 -4.10 2.86
N LEU A 174 -14.47 -3.27 1.84
CA LEU A 174 -14.33 -3.71 0.45
C LEU A 174 -12.92 -4.20 0.11
N SER A 175 -11.94 -4.01 1.01
CA SER A 175 -10.55 -4.38 0.78
C SER A 175 -10.33 -5.87 0.82
N PHE A 176 -9.32 -6.31 0.07
CA PHE A 176 -8.89 -7.70 0.04
C PHE A 176 -8.53 -8.20 1.44
N VAL A 177 -7.86 -7.36 2.22
CA VAL A 177 -7.42 -7.70 3.58
C VAL A 177 -8.56 -7.75 4.57
N SER A 178 -9.65 -6.99 4.37
CA SER A 178 -10.85 -7.09 5.22
C SER A 178 -11.71 -8.29 4.84
N GLN A 179 -11.88 -8.56 3.55
CA GLN A 179 -12.75 -9.65 3.06
C GLN A 179 -12.15 -11.05 3.27
N LEU A 180 -10.82 -11.17 3.20
CA LEU A 180 -10.10 -12.44 3.31
C LEU A 180 -9.22 -12.54 4.56
N GLY A 181 -9.16 -11.49 5.38
CA GLY A 181 -8.23 -11.35 6.51
C GLY A 181 -8.25 -12.50 7.50
N ASP A 182 -9.43 -13.07 7.77
CA ASP A 182 -9.58 -14.21 8.68
C ASP A 182 -8.83 -15.46 8.22
N LEU A 183 -8.57 -15.61 6.92
CA LEU A 183 -7.80 -16.72 6.37
C LEU A 183 -6.31 -16.62 6.70
N PHE A 184 -5.80 -15.40 6.90
CA PHE A 184 -4.37 -15.11 7.03
C PHE A 184 -4.05 -14.20 8.22
N GLY A 185 -4.92 -14.21 9.24
CA GLY A 185 -4.70 -13.51 10.51
C GLY A 185 -4.60 -11.98 10.39
N HIS A 186 -5.18 -11.38 9.35
CA HIS A 186 -5.18 -9.93 9.09
C HIS A 186 -3.76 -9.34 8.98
N LYS A 187 -2.85 -10.08 8.37
CA LYS A 187 -1.47 -9.64 8.10
C LYS A 187 -1.10 -9.84 6.64
N PHE A 188 -0.34 -8.89 6.11
CA PHE A 188 0.29 -9.04 4.82
C PHE A 188 1.62 -8.30 4.77
N SER A 189 2.46 -8.64 3.79
CA SER A 189 3.69 -7.92 3.51
C SER A 189 4.03 -7.94 2.03
N TYR A 190 4.83 -6.99 1.60
CA TYR A 190 5.42 -6.96 0.26
C TYR A 190 6.89 -6.60 0.33
N CYS A 191 7.61 -6.85 -0.76
CA CYS A 191 9.00 -6.40 -0.94
C CYS A 191 9.10 -5.68 -2.28
N LEU A 192 9.00 -4.36 -2.30
CA LEU A 192 8.94 -3.64 -3.57
C LEU A 192 10.31 -3.70 -4.28
N VAL A 193 10.35 -4.29 -5.48
CA VAL A 193 11.53 -4.30 -6.35
C VAL A 193 11.87 -2.87 -6.80
N PRO A 194 13.13 -2.56 -7.12
CA PRO A 194 13.51 -1.30 -7.74
C PRO A 194 12.57 -0.89 -8.90
N TRP A 195 12.10 0.36 -8.93
CA TRP A 195 11.06 0.76 -9.90
C TRP A 195 11.49 0.69 -11.37
N ARG A 196 12.80 0.72 -11.66
CA ARG A 196 13.33 0.56 -13.02
C ARG A 196 13.63 -0.89 -13.40
N ASP A 197 13.42 -1.84 -12.49
CA ASP A 197 13.56 -3.25 -12.84
C ASP A 197 12.52 -3.65 -13.88
N ALA A 198 12.89 -4.60 -14.74
CA ALA A 198 12.01 -5.14 -15.76
C ALA A 198 10.78 -5.81 -15.11
N PRO A 199 9.60 -5.79 -15.73
CA PRO A 199 8.40 -6.45 -15.19
C PRO A 199 8.54 -7.96 -14.92
N SER A 200 9.56 -8.61 -15.51
CA SER A 200 9.90 -10.01 -15.25
C SER A 200 10.63 -10.25 -13.93
N LYS A 201 11.17 -9.20 -13.30
CA LYS A 201 11.73 -9.27 -11.95
C LYS A 201 10.59 -9.03 -10.95
N THR A 202 10.31 -10.06 -10.18
CA THR A 202 9.25 -10.04 -9.18
C THR A 202 9.80 -10.38 -7.82
N SER A 203 9.07 -10.01 -6.79
CA SER A 203 9.26 -10.51 -5.43
C SER A 203 7.92 -11.04 -4.89
N PRO A 204 7.90 -11.85 -3.83
CA PRO A 204 6.64 -12.28 -3.24
C PRO A 204 6.02 -11.18 -2.35
N MET A 205 4.73 -10.95 -2.56
CA MET A 205 3.81 -10.41 -1.58
C MET A 205 3.17 -11.56 -0.82
N PHE A 206 3.17 -11.51 0.51
CA PHE A 206 2.64 -12.56 1.38
C PHE A 206 1.40 -12.09 2.13
N PHE A 207 0.45 -12.99 2.33
CA PHE A 207 -0.69 -12.84 3.22
C PHE A 207 -0.60 -13.94 4.28
N GLY A 208 -0.41 -13.57 5.55
CA GLY A 208 -0.19 -14.52 6.65
C GLY A 208 1.09 -14.25 7.44
N ASP A 209 1.60 -15.24 8.17
CA ASP A 209 2.71 -15.11 9.13
C ASP A 209 4.11 -15.15 8.46
N GLU A 210 4.25 -15.74 7.27
CA GLU A 210 5.41 -15.65 6.36
C GLU A 210 5.78 -14.20 6.02
N SER A 211 4.85 -13.27 6.26
CA SER A 211 5.16 -11.84 6.30
C SER A 211 6.32 -11.47 7.23
N SER A 212 6.67 -12.32 8.20
CA SER A 212 7.76 -12.10 9.15
C SER A 212 9.12 -12.68 8.73
N SER A 213 9.20 -13.37 7.58
CA SER A 213 10.38 -14.15 7.17
C SER A 213 11.02 -13.63 5.86
N HIS A 214 12.34 -13.80 5.75
CA HIS A 214 13.04 -13.65 4.47
C HIS A 214 12.73 -14.85 3.58
N SER A 215 12.76 -14.68 2.25
CA SER A 215 12.65 -15.80 1.29
C SER A 215 13.74 -16.86 1.48
N SER A 216 14.88 -16.50 2.11
CA SER A 216 15.94 -17.45 2.53
C SER A 216 15.71 -18.16 3.87
N GLY A 217 14.52 -18.04 4.47
CA GLY A 217 14.19 -18.64 5.77
C GLY A 217 14.87 -17.98 6.98
N LYS A 218 15.49 -16.80 6.79
CA LYS A 218 16.08 -16.02 7.89
C LYS A 218 15.03 -15.13 8.54
N LYS A 219 15.09 -14.99 9.87
CA LYS A 219 14.23 -14.05 10.59
C LYS A 219 14.64 -12.61 10.27
N LEU A 220 13.66 -11.81 9.86
CA LEU A 220 13.85 -10.39 9.64
C LEU A 220 13.84 -9.62 10.96
N HIS A 221 14.71 -8.61 11.05
CA HIS A 221 14.73 -7.67 12.18
C HIS A 221 13.88 -6.46 11.82
N TYR A 222 12.59 -6.54 12.13
CA TYR A 222 11.64 -5.46 11.89
C TYR A 222 11.79 -4.32 12.88
N ALA A 223 11.77 -3.09 12.34
CA ALA A 223 11.43 -1.90 13.10
C ALA A 223 9.93 -1.61 12.92
N PHE A 224 9.24 -1.18 13.98
CA PHE A 224 7.79 -1.02 13.98
C PHE A 224 7.36 0.40 14.37
N THR A 225 6.33 0.89 13.70
CA THR A 225 5.57 2.09 14.07
C THR A 225 4.11 1.71 14.32
N PRO A 226 3.45 2.26 15.36
CA PRO A 226 2.02 2.07 15.54
C PRO A 226 1.24 2.80 14.43
N MET A 227 0.13 2.19 14.00
CA MET A 227 -0.86 2.87 13.19
C MET A 227 -1.62 3.88 14.06
N ILE A 228 -1.92 5.06 13.51
CA ILE A 228 -2.80 6.04 14.14
C ILE A 228 -4.21 5.85 13.59
N HIS A 229 -5.21 6.01 14.45
CA HIS A 229 -6.60 6.00 14.03
C HIS A 229 -7.05 7.41 13.60
N ASN A 230 -7.62 7.53 12.39
CA ASN A 230 -8.34 8.71 11.93
C ASN A 230 -9.82 8.36 11.73
N PRO A 231 -10.75 8.83 12.57
CA PRO A 231 -12.16 8.46 12.47
C PRO A 231 -12.84 9.03 11.22
N ALA A 232 -12.29 10.08 10.61
CA ALA A 232 -12.84 10.64 9.37
C ALA A 232 -12.46 9.83 8.13
N MET A 233 -11.37 9.06 8.20
CA MET A 233 -10.81 8.29 7.09
C MET A 233 -10.15 7.02 7.59
N GLU A 234 -10.95 6.07 8.07
CA GLU A 234 -10.46 4.86 8.77
C GLU A 234 -9.73 3.87 7.87
N SER A 235 -10.00 3.91 6.56
CA SER A 235 -9.40 3.02 5.55
C SER A 235 -7.87 3.17 5.47
N PHE A 236 -7.35 4.40 5.60
CA PHE A 236 -5.93 4.64 5.38
C PHE A 236 -5.06 4.19 6.56
N TYR A 237 -3.82 3.83 6.24
CA TYR A 237 -2.79 3.50 7.19
C TYR A 237 -2.04 4.74 7.68
N TYR A 238 -2.61 5.47 8.63
CA TYR A 238 -1.93 6.61 9.24
C TYR A 238 -0.78 6.15 10.15
N VAL A 239 0.34 6.86 10.11
CA VAL A 239 1.51 6.67 10.96
C VAL A 239 1.98 8.02 11.50
N LYS A 240 2.72 8.01 12.61
CA LYS A 240 3.21 9.27 13.20
C LYS A 240 4.63 9.56 12.75
N LEU A 241 4.81 10.54 11.87
CA LEU A 241 6.12 11.08 11.52
C LEU A 241 6.47 12.23 12.48
N LYS A 242 7.61 12.14 13.16
CA LYS A 242 8.06 13.15 14.14
C LYS A 242 8.96 14.20 13.54
N ASP A 243 9.93 13.77 12.73
CA ASP A 243 10.91 14.65 12.08
C ASP A 243 11.59 13.89 10.94
N ILE A 244 12.41 14.60 10.17
CA ILE A 244 13.32 14.04 9.18
C ILE A 244 14.73 14.48 9.55
N SER A 245 15.73 13.61 9.35
CA SER A 245 17.14 13.99 9.44
C SER A 245 17.80 13.97 8.07
N ILE A 246 18.66 14.97 7.81
CA ILE A 246 19.52 15.03 6.63
C ILE A 246 20.96 15.21 7.08
N ALA A 247 21.87 14.37 6.56
CA ALA A 247 23.28 14.32 6.95
C ALA A 247 23.47 14.19 8.48
N GLY A 248 22.65 13.34 9.12
CA GLY A 248 22.70 13.08 10.56
C GLY A 248 22.19 14.23 11.45
N ARG A 249 21.54 15.24 10.87
CA ARG A 249 20.96 16.36 11.63
C ARG A 249 19.45 16.41 11.45
N ALA A 250 18.74 16.34 12.57
CA ALA A 250 17.30 16.56 12.65
C ALA A 250 16.94 17.94 12.08
N LEU A 251 15.93 17.98 11.22
CA LEU A 251 15.46 19.20 10.57
C LEU A 251 14.68 20.11 11.52
N ARG A 252 14.23 19.58 12.67
CA ARG A 252 13.42 20.30 13.66
C ARG A 252 12.15 20.85 13.04
N ILE A 253 11.47 20.01 12.25
CA ILE A 253 10.16 20.35 11.70
C ILE A 253 9.20 20.68 12.86
N PRO A 254 8.40 21.77 12.78
CA PRO A 254 7.51 22.15 13.86
C PRO A 254 6.61 20.98 14.30
N ALA A 255 6.54 20.73 15.61
CA ALA A 255 5.69 19.69 16.16
C ALA A 255 4.23 19.87 15.70
N GLY A 256 3.58 18.77 15.35
CA GLY A 256 2.21 18.77 14.83
C GLY A 256 2.08 19.03 13.33
N SER A 257 3.18 19.26 12.61
CA SER A 257 3.13 19.47 11.15
C SER A 257 2.67 18.25 10.34
N PHE A 258 2.64 17.06 10.97
CA PHE A 258 2.18 15.80 10.37
C PHE A 258 1.03 15.17 11.17
N ASP A 259 0.46 15.88 12.14
CA ASP A 259 -0.61 15.33 12.99
C ASP A 259 -1.95 15.38 12.25
N ILE A 260 -2.84 14.45 12.62
CA ILE A 260 -4.25 14.49 12.22
C ILE A 260 -4.92 15.62 13.00
N LYS A 261 -5.61 16.50 12.29
CA LYS A 261 -6.32 17.64 12.88
C LYS A 261 -7.69 17.21 13.42
N PRO A 262 -8.33 18.03 14.28
CA PRO A 262 -9.63 17.70 14.86
C PRO A 262 -10.76 17.47 13.84
N ASP A 263 -10.66 18.05 12.64
CA ASP A 263 -11.61 17.84 11.54
C ASP A 263 -11.32 16.58 10.69
N GLY A 264 -10.29 15.81 11.06
CA GLY A 264 -9.86 14.61 10.36
C GLY A 264 -8.92 14.86 9.18
N SER A 265 -8.61 16.12 8.85
CA SER A 265 -7.62 16.45 7.82
C SER A 265 -6.17 16.31 8.34
N GLY A 266 -5.20 16.38 7.44
CA GLY A 266 -3.78 16.22 7.79
C GLY A 266 -3.40 14.77 8.06
N GLY A 267 -2.38 14.56 8.89
CA GLY A 267 -1.80 13.24 9.13
C GLY A 267 -0.73 12.85 8.10
N MET A 268 -0.17 11.66 8.30
CA MET A 268 0.79 11.02 7.41
C MET A 268 0.32 9.60 7.09
N ILE A 269 0.00 9.32 5.83
CA ILE A 269 -0.41 8.00 5.35
C ILE A 269 0.82 7.23 4.87
N PHE A 270 0.90 5.94 5.16
CA PHE A 270 1.89 5.02 4.58
C PHE A 270 1.25 4.27 3.41
N ASP A 271 1.72 4.50 2.18
CA ASP A 271 0.97 4.10 0.98
C ASP A 271 1.83 3.54 -0.17
N SER A 272 1.53 2.33 -0.63
CA SER A 272 2.12 1.70 -1.83
C SER A 272 1.51 2.19 -3.14
N GLY A 273 0.28 2.70 -3.13
CA GLY A 273 -0.42 3.17 -4.33
C GLY A 273 0.01 4.55 -4.82
N THR A 274 0.74 5.30 -4.00
CA THR A 274 1.29 6.60 -4.38
C THR A 274 2.78 6.46 -4.69
N THR A 275 3.21 6.87 -5.89
CA THR A 275 4.61 6.74 -6.33
C THR A 275 5.58 7.60 -5.50
N LEU A 276 5.34 8.92 -5.45
CA LEU A 276 6.21 9.88 -4.77
C LEU A 276 5.81 10.05 -3.30
N THR A 277 6.74 10.49 -2.45
CA THR A 277 6.35 10.95 -1.11
C THR A 277 5.84 12.38 -1.17
N LEU A 278 4.64 12.61 -0.64
CA LEU A 278 4.03 13.92 -0.53
C LEU A 278 4.19 14.41 0.91
N LEU A 279 4.67 15.62 1.09
CA LEU A 279 4.70 16.26 2.41
C LEU A 279 3.87 17.55 2.38
N PRO A 280 3.23 17.95 3.50
CA PRO A 280 2.70 19.31 3.64
C PRO A 280 3.75 20.34 3.25
N ASP A 281 3.31 21.46 2.65
CA ASP A 281 4.22 22.39 1.99
C ASP A 281 5.32 22.92 2.92
N ALA A 282 4.96 23.35 4.14
CA ALA A 282 5.93 23.90 5.08
C ALA A 282 7.06 22.90 5.45
N PRO A 283 6.76 21.66 5.89
CA PRO A 283 7.76 20.58 6.01
C PRO A 283 8.57 20.33 4.75
N TYR A 284 7.92 20.28 3.58
CA TYR A 284 8.60 20.03 2.31
C TYR A 284 9.65 21.11 1.98
N GLN A 285 9.33 22.39 2.18
CA GLN A 285 10.27 23.49 1.98
C GLN A 285 11.48 23.41 2.91
N ILE A 286 11.32 22.90 4.14
CA ILE A 286 12.43 22.65 5.08
C ILE A 286 13.37 21.56 4.52
N VAL A 287 12.80 20.45 4.03
CA VAL A 287 13.55 19.35 3.39
C VAL A 287 14.34 19.86 2.17
N LEU A 288 13.67 20.59 1.26
CA LEU A 288 14.32 21.16 0.07
C LEU A 288 15.50 22.08 0.43
N ARG A 289 15.33 22.95 1.42
CA ARG A 289 16.40 23.86 1.87
C ARG A 289 17.60 23.09 2.41
N ALA A 290 17.35 22.07 3.22
CA ALA A 290 18.40 21.25 3.80
C ALA A 290 19.18 20.47 2.72
N LEU A 291 18.48 19.83 1.76
CA LEU A 291 19.11 19.12 0.64
C LEU A 291 19.94 20.05 -0.24
N ARG A 292 19.37 21.20 -0.65
CA ARG A 292 20.06 22.21 -1.47
C ARG A 292 21.34 22.72 -0.82
N SER A 293 21.38 22.82 0.52
CA SER A 293 22.56 23.25 1.26
C SER A 293 23.69 22.21 1.32
N LYS A 294 23.40 20.94 0.98
CA LYS A 294 24.32 19.81 1.11
C LYS A 294 24.75 19.21 -0.22
N ILE A 295 23.99 19.41 -1.28
CA ILE A 295 24.26 18.84 -2.60
C ILE A 295 24.87 19.91 -3.50
N SER A 296 26.06 19.62 -4.03
CA SER A 296 26.85 20.56 -4.85
C SER A 296 26.79 20.26 -6.35
N PHE A 297 25.89 19.40 -6.80
CA PHE A 297 25.74 19.10 -8.23
C PHE A 297 25.06 20.27 -8.97
N PRO A 298 25.33 20.45 -10.28
CA PRO A 298 24.58 21.39 -11.11
C PRO A 298 23.08 21.10 -11.07
N LYS A 299 22.29 22.07 -10.66
CA LYS A 299 20.83 21.96 -10.66
C LYS A 299 20.31 22.02 -12.11
N ILE A 300 19.36 21.15 -12.44
CA ILE A 300 18.62 21.19 -13.71
C ILE A 300 17.13 21.39 -13.44
N ASP A 301 16.40 21.87 -14.45
CA ASP A 301 14.95 21.98 -14.38
C ASP A 301 14.30 20.59 -14.48
N GLY A 302 13.48 20.26 -13.49
CA GLY A 302 12.70 19.01 -13.41
C GLY A 302 11.20 19.22 -13.59
N SER A 303 10.76 20.45 -13.92
CA SER A 303 9.35 20.82 -13.98
C SER A 303 8.54 19.99 -14.98
N SER A 304 9.14 19.58 -16.10
CA SER A 304 8.50 18.70 -17.09
C SER A 304 8.18 17.30 -16.56
N ALA A 305 8.93 16.83 -15.56
CA ALA A 305 8.68 15.58 -14.85
C ALA A 305 7.87 15.78 -13.56
N GLY A 306 7.47 17.03 -13.24
CA GLY A 306 6.78 17.37 -12.00
C GLY A 306 7.65 17.29 -10.75
N LEU A 307 8.98 17.39 -10.88
CA LEU A 307 9.93 17.24 -9.76
C LEU A 307 10.68 18.55 -9.48
N ASP A 308 10.73 18.97 -8.21
CA ASP A 308 11.23 20.30 -7.84
C ASP A 308 12.75 20.40 -7.67
N LEU A 309 13.43 19.25 -7.54
CA LEU A 309 14.85 19.20 -7.22
C LEU A 309 15.56 18.12 -8.03
N CYS A 310 16.15 18.52 -9.15
CA CYS A 310 16.93 17.66 -10.03
C CYS A 310 18.37 18.16 -10.18
N TYR A 311 19.29 17.21 -10.40
CA TYR A 311 20.71 17.45 -10.53
C TYR A 311 21.30 16.67 -11.71
N ASP A 312 22.22 17.30 -12.45
CA ASP A 312 23.11 16.63 -13.39
C ASP A 312 24.30 16.02 -12.64
N VAL A 313 24.44 14.70 -12.71
CA VAL A 313 25.49 13.92 -12.05
C VAL A 313 26.51 13.35 -13.03
N SER A 314 26.40 13.65 -14.33
CA SER A 314 27.29 13.15 -15.40
C SER A 314 28.76 13.45 -15.15
N GLY A 315 29.07 14.59 -14.53
CA GLY A 315 30.44 15.02 -14.21
C GLY A 315 31.07 14.33 -12.99
N SER A 316 30.35 13.44 -12.29
CA SER A 316 30.88 12.81 -11.07
C SER A 316 31.81 11.64 -11.40
N LYS A 317 33.10 11.78 -11.05
CA LYS A 317 34.11 10.70 -11.18
C LYS A 317 33.87 9.51 -10.23
N ALA A 318 33.07 9.71 -9.18
CA ALA A 318 32.71 8.70 -8.19
C ALA A 318 31.19 8.59 -8.13
N SER A 319 30.63 7.49 -7.60
CA SER A 319 29.18 7.31 -7.49
C SER A 319 28.52 8.54 -6.85
N TYR A 320 27.51 9.11 -7.52
CA TYR A 320 26.81 10.31 -7.04
C TYR A 320 26.18 10.06 -5.67
N LYS A 321 25.81 8.82 -5.37
CA LYS A 321 25.21 8.39 -4.10
C LYS A 321 26.07 8.79 -2.89
N MET A 322 27.41 8.76 -3.01
CA MET A 322 28.31 9.17 -1.92
C MET A 322 28.30 10.67 -1.64
N LYS A 323 27.78 11.49 -2.57
CA LYS A 323 27.67 12.95 -2.45
C LYS A 323 26.26 13.42 -2.13
N ILE A 324 25.28 12.51 -2.09
CA ILE A 324 23.94 12.81 -1.62
C ILE A 324 23.92 12.57 -0.10
N PRO A 325 23.42 13.53 0.71
CA PRO A 325 23.37 13.36 2.15
C PRO A 325 22.40 12.24 2.54
N ALA A 326 22.78 11.42 3.51
CA ALA A 326 21.89 10.40 4.09
C ALA A 326 20.60 11.04 4.62
N MET A 327 19.48 10.36 4.44
CA MET A 327 18.16 10.77 4.90
C MET A 327 17.54 9.71 5.81
N VAL A 328 16.89 10.16 6.89
CA VAL A 328 16.16 9.29 7.83
C VAL A 328 14.81 9.92 8.13
N PHE A 329 13.73 9.15 8.01
CA PHE A 329 12.42 9.51 8.54
C PHE A 329 12.28 8.97 9.95
N HIS A 330 11.94 9.83 10.91
CA HIS A 330 11.79 9.46 12.32
C HIS A 330 10.32 9.23 12.64
N PHE A 331 9.84 8.00 12.53
CA PHE A 331 8.49 7.64 12.93
C PHE A 331 8.41 7.42 14.46
N GLU A 332 7.20 7.40 15.01
CA GLU A 332 6.99 6.98 16.39
C GLU A 332 7.43 5.52 16.57
N GLY A 333 8.39 5.29 17.46
CA GLY A 333 8.91 3.95 17.78
C GLY A 333 10.01 3.43 16.85
N ALA A 334 10.18 3.99 15.64
CA ALA A 334 11.16 3.48 14.67
C ALA A 334 11.71 4.54 13.72
N ASP A 335 12.98 4.37 13.35
CA ASP A 335 13.63 5.14 12.30
C ASP A 335 13.60 4.38 10.97
N TYR A 336 13.36 5.09 9.88
CA TYR A 336 13.41 4.58 8.52
C TYR A 336 14.60 5.21 7.80
N GLN A 337 15.73 4.50 7.79
CA GLN A 337 16.93 4.94 7.10
C GLN A 337 16.91 4.50 5.64
N LEU A 338 17.06 5.47 4.73
CA LEU A 338 16.85 5.23 3.30
C LEU A 338 18.16 5.08 2.52
N PRO A 339 18.24 4.10 1.60
CA PRO A 339 19.19 4.15 0.50
C PRO A 339 18.94 5.38 -0.37
N VAL A 340 20.01 5.94 -0.97
CA VAL A 340 19.91 7.18 -1.78
C VAL A 340 18.93 7.03 -2.94
N GLU A 341 18.93 5.87 -3.58
CA GLU A 341 18.06 5.52 -4.70
C GLU A 341 16.56 5.60 -4.38
N ASN A 342 16.17 5.51 -3.11
CA ASN A 342 14.77 5.59 -2.71
C ASN A 342 14.23 7.03 -2.76
N TYR A 343 15.10 8.03 -2.56
CA TYR A 343 14.72 9.45 -2.54
C TYR A 343 15.40 10.31 -3.60
N PHE A 344 16.43 9.83 -4.30
CA PHE A 344 16.95 10.43 -5.53
C PHE A 344 16.91 9.41 -6.66
N ILE A 345 15.91 9.53 -7.53
CA ILE A 345 15.64 8.61 -8.63
C ILE A 345 16.28 9.09 -9.93
N ALA A 346 16.70 8.16 -10.78
CA ALA A 346 17.18 8.48 -12.12
C ALA A 346 16.00 8.97 -12.99
N ALA A 347 16.09 10.20 -13.50
CA ALA A 347 15.06 10.81 -14.34
C ALA A 347 15.28 10.61 -15.85
N ASN A 348 16.38 9.95 -16.23
CA ASN A 348 16.67 9.60 -17.62
C ASN A 348 17.35 8.23 -17.72
N ASP A 349 17.31 7.63 -18.90
CA ASP A 349 17.83 6.28 -19.10
C ASP A 349 19.33 6.16 -18.85
N ALA A 350 20.08 7.20 -19.20
CA ALA A 350 21.52 7.29 -18.95
C ALA A 350 21.88 7.38 -17.45
N GLY A 351 20.90 7.64 -16.56
CA GLY A 351 21.15 7.82 -15.13
C GLY A 351 22.02 9.02 -14.79
N THR A 352 22.12 9.98 -15.70
CA THR A 352 22.92 11.21 -15.54
C THR A 352 22.13 12.35 -14.94
N ILE A 353 20.80 12.26 -14.91
CA ILE A 353 19.92 13.19 -14.20
C ILE A 353 19.27 12.43 -13.06
N VAL A 354 19.38 12.96 -11.84
CA VAL A 354 18.70 12.42 -10.67
C VAL A 354 17.81 13.48 -10.03
N CYS A 355 16.63 13.07 -9.57
CA CYS A 355 15.62 13.96 -9.02
C CYS A 355 15.10 13.46 -7.67
N LEU A 356 14.78 14.39 -6.78
CA LEU A 356 14.15 14.09 -5.49
C LEU A 356 12.78 13.45 -5.72
N ALA A 357 12.54 12.26 -5.18
CA ALA A 357 11.26 11.55 -5.26
C ALA A 357 10.25 12.02 -4.20
N MET A 358 10.18 13.34 -4.00
CA MET A 358 9.27 14.00 -3.06
C MET A 358 8.71 15.27 -3.66
N VAL A 359 7.45 15.58 -3.35
CA VAL A 359 6.76 16.79 -3.80
C VAL A 359 5.90 17.40 -2.69
N SER A 360 5.51 18.66 -2.88
CA SER A 360 4.57 19.34 -1.99
C SER A 360 3.16 18.78 -2.15
N SER A 361 2.48 18.55 -1.04
CA SER A 361 1.08 18.13 -1.00
C SER A 361 0.14 19.32 -1.16
N ASN A 362 -0.89 19.15 -2.00
CA ASN A 362 -1.94 20.16 -2.21
C ASN A 362 -3.12 20.05 -1.23
N MET A 363 -3.19 18.99 -0.41
CA MET A 363 -4.30 18.72 0.50
C MET A 363 -3.90 18.76 1.99
N ASP A 364 -2.74 19.34 2.29
CA ASP A 364 -2.15 19.42 3.65
C ASP A 364 -2.04 18.05 4.36
N ILE A 365 -2.03 16.97 3.58
CA ILE A 365 -1.85 15.58 4.02
C ILE A 365 -0.49 15.07 3.56
N GLY A 366 0.21 14.34 4.42
CA GLY A 366 1.44 13.63 4.05
C GLY A 366 1.15 12.23 3.54
N ILE A 367 1.89 11.77 2.53
CA ILE A 367 1.84 10.40 2.01
C ILE A 367 3.26 9.86 1.81
N TYR A 368 3.57 8.73 2.44
CA TYR A 368 4.87 8.07 2.35
C TYR A 368 4.81 7.06 1.21
N GLY A 369 5.19 7.51 0.02
CA GLY A 369 5.00 6.79 -1.23
C GLY A 369 5.93 5.58 -1.43
N ASN A 370 5.65 4.82 -2.47
CA ASN A 370 6.27 3.53 -2.75
C ASN A 370 7.77 3.62 -3.13
N MET A 371 8.23 4.77 -3.65
CA MET A 371 9.66 4.99 -3.94
C MET A 371 10.52 4.86 -2.68
N MET A 372 10.00 5.31 -1.54
CA MET A 372 10.69 5.23 -0.25
C MET A 372 10.69 3.81 0.33
N GLN A 373 9.83 2.93 -0.19
CA GLN A 373 9.59 1.58 0.35
C GLN A 373 10.33 0.47 -0.43
N GLN A 374 11.01 0.83 -1.53
CA GLN A 374 11.81 -0.11 -2.34
C GLN A 374 12.94 -0.74 -1.53
N ASN A 375 13.18 -2.05 -1.74
CA ASN A 375 14.17 -2.83 -1.01
C ASN A 375 13.97 -2.88 0.51
N PHE A 376 12.70 -2.82 0.93
CA PHE A 376 12.27 -3.19 2.26
C PHE A 376 11.17 -4.22 2.17
N ARG A 377 11.23 -5.22 3.06
CA ARG A 377 10.05 -6.00 3.37
C ARG A 377 9.19 -5.15 4.30
N VAL A 378 8.04 -4.70 3.82
CA VAL A 378 7.08 -3.90 4.60
C VAL A 378 5.93 -4.81 4.99
N MET A 379 5.64 -4.89 6.29
CA MET A 379 4.58 -5.70 6.86
C MET A 379 3.51 -4.83 7.49
N TYR A 380 2.26 -5.15 7.20
CA TYR A 380 1.07 -4.59 7.83
C TYR A 380 0.49 -5.65 8.75
N ASP A 381 0.58 -5.43 10.05
CA ASP A 381 -0.07 -6.26 11.07
C ASP A 381 -1.29 -5.50 11.57
N ILE A 382 -2.41 -5.68 10.86
CA ILE A 382 -3.64 -4.92 11.07
C ILE A 382 -4.25 -5.28 12.43
N GLY A 383 -4.21 -6.56 12.80
CA GLY A 383 -4.67 -7.05 14.10
C GLY A 383 -3.93 -6.42 15.29
N SER A 384 -2.63 -6.14 15.13
CA SER A 384 -1.83 -5.43 16.14
C SER A 384 -1.73 -3.91 15.91
N SER A 385 -2.42 -3.37 14.90
CA SER A 385 -2.39 -1.95 14.53
C SER A 385 -0.97 -1.38 14.40
N LYS A 386 -0.09 -2.06 13.65
CA LYS A 386 1.30 -1.62 13.46
C LYS A 386 1.83 -1.93 12.06
N ILE A 387 2.72 -1.08 11.58
CA ILE A 387 3.47 -1.30 10.34
C ILE A 387 4.92 -1.57 10.71
N GLY A 388 5.51 -2.59 10.08
CA GLY A 388 6.91 -2.94 10.24
C GLY A 388 7.67 -2.84 8.93
N TRP A 389 8.96 -2.55 9.00
CA TRP A 389 9.87 -2.68 7.87
C TRP A 389 11.20 -3.30 8.27
N ALA A 390 11.80 -4.02 7.33
CA ALA A 390 13.18 -4.50 7.42
C ALA A 390 13.86 -4.38 6.05
N PRO A 391 15.14 -3.93 5.98
CA PRO A 391 15.89 -3.93 4.74
C PRO A 391 15.91 -5.33 4.10
N SER A 392 15.67 -5.40 2.80
CA SER A 392 15.59 -6.66 2.06
C SER A 392 15.99 -6.46 0.61
N GLN A 393 16.74 -7.40 0.04
CA GLN A 393 17.01 -7.39 -1.39
C GLN A 393 15.80 -7.99 -2.13
N CYS A 394 14.93 -7.15 -2.68
CA CYS A 394 13.65 -7.60 -3.24
C CYS A 394 13.77 -8.18 -4.65
N ASP A 395 14.85 -7.86 -5.38
CA ASP A 395 15.04 -8.25 -6.78
C ASP A 395 15.91 -9.50 -6.97
N SER A 396 16.41 -10.09 -5.88
CA SER A 396 17.11 -11.36 -5.95
C SER A 396 16.08 -12.48 -6.04
N SER A 397 16.02 -13.16 -7.18
CA SER A 397 15.40 -14.48 -7.29
C SER A 397 16.05 -15.39 -6.26
N GLN A 398 15.34 -15.68 -5.17
CA GLN A 398 15.72 -16.69 -4.19
C GLN A 398 14.61 -17.71 -4.10
#